data_AF-A0A059B9M1-F1
#
_entry.id   AF-A0A059B9M1-F1
#
_cell.length_a   1.000
_cell.length_b   1.000
_cell.length_c   1.000
_cell.angle_alpha   90.00
_cell.angle_beta   90.00
_cell.angle_gamma   90.00
#
_symmetry.space_group_name_H-M   'P 1'
#
loop_
_entity.id
_entity.type
_entity.pdbx_description
1 polymer ?
#
loop_
_entity_poly.entity_id
_entity_poly.type
_entity_poly.pdbx_seq_one_letter_code
_entity_poly.pdbx_strand_id
1 'polypeptide(L)'
;MFLIVCLLLLLLELTIQLAYIVRNAMHLRFSDDAEMPCITILIYSQDYFSDPKSLVDGLHQHGFKAIWILDPSFKREEGPYVYDSGCKSDVCIKAADGTLFVGEVWPDPCVFPKFTRSRVHRWWVKLVQDFISNGVDDL
;
A
#
# COMPACT_ATOMS: atom_id res chain seq x y z
N MET A 1 -22.12 -34.45 13.55
CA MET A 1 -20.94 -34.04 14.37
C MET A 1 -19.70 -33.81 13.51
N PHE A 2 -19.33 -34.73 12.61
CA PHE A 2 -18.17 -34.57 11.69
C PHE A 2 -18.22 -33.33 10.78
N LEU A 3 -19.38 -33.01 10.20
CA LEU A 3 -19.52 -31.86 9.29
C LEU A 3 -19.27 -30.50 9.98
N ILE A 4 -19.62 -30.38 11.26
CA ILE A 4 -19.44 -29.14 12.03
C ILE A 4 -17.95 -28.92 12.36
N VAL A 5 -17.24 -30.00 12.66
CA VAL A 5 -15.80 -29.95 12.93
C VAL A 5 -15.01 -29.58 11.66
N CYS A 6 -15.38 -30.12 10.50
CA CYS A 6 -14.77 -29.72 9.22
C CYS A 6 -15.04 -28.25 8.87
N LEU A 7 -16.25 -27.74 9.12
CA LEU A 7 -16.58 -26.34 8.85
C LEU A 7 -15.79 -25.39 9.77
N LEU A 8 -15.66 -25.75 11.05
CA LEU A 8 -14.85 -24.97 12.01
C LEU A 8 -13.36 -25.01 11.69
N LEU A 9 -12.84 -26.14 11.19
CA LEU A 9 -11.44 -26.25 10.75
C LEU A 9 -11.18 -25.44 9.47
N LEU A 10 -12.11 -25.43 8.51
CA LEU A 10 -12.03 -24.59 7.32
C LEU A 10 -12.09 -23.10 7.67
N LEU A 11 -12.97 -22.71 8.60
CA LEU A 11 -13.04 -21.34 9.11
C LEU A 11 -11.75 -20.97 9.86
N LEU A 12 -11.17 -21.88 10.63
CA LEU A 12 -9.90 -21.67 11.33
C LEU A 12 -8.73 -21.51 10.34
N GLU A 13 -8.63 -22.38 9.33
CA GLU A 13 -7.64 -22.28 8.27
C GLU A 13 -7.78 -20.97 7.49
N LEU A 14 -9.00 -20.58 7.12
CA LEU A 14 -9.27 -19.29 6.48
C LEU A 14 -8.83 -18.13 7.37
N THR A 15 -9.12 -18.17 8.68
CA THR A 15 -8.66 -17.11 9.60
C THR A 15 -7.15 -17.08 9.78
N ILE A 16 -6.47 -18.23 9.74
CA ILE A 16 -5.00 -18.33 9.81
C ILE A 16 -4.37 -17.81 8.50
N GLN A 17 -4.95 -18.14 7.35
CA GLN A 17 -4.52 -17.64 6.05
C GLN A 17 -4.74 -16.14 5.92
N LEU A 18 -5.90 -15.64 6.35
CA LEU A 18 -6.16 -14.20 6.49
C LEU A 18 -5.16 -13.55 7.44
N ALA A 19 -4.91 -14.13 8.61
CA ALA A 19 -3.95 -13.59 9.58
C ALA A 19 -2.50 -13.60 9.06
N TYR A 20 -2.13 -14.57 8.22
CA TYR A 20 -0.82 -14.69 7.60
C TYR A 20 -0.65 -13.69 6.45
N ILE A 21 -1.67 -13.51 5.61
CA ILE A 21 -1.73 -12.47 4.56
C ILE A 21 -1.68 -11.08 5.22
N VAL A 22 -2.41 -10.90 6.34
CA VAL A 22 -2.41 -9.66 7.12
C VAL A 22 -1.04 -9.37 7.75
N ARG A 23 -0.28 -10.41 8.13
CA ARG A 23 1.06 -10.25 8.70
C ARG A 23 2.16 -9.97 7.68
N ASN A 24 2.06 -10.52 6.47
CA ASN A 24 3.18 -10.55 5.52
C ASN A 24 2.95 -9.78 4.21
N ALA A 25 1.71 -9.38 3.89
CA ALA A 25 1.40 -8.70 2.63
C ALA A 25 0.53 -7.45 2.79
N MET A 26 -0.17 -7.29 3.91
CA MET A 26 -1.20 -6.26 4.04
C MET A 26 -1.52 -5.98 5.50
N HIS A 27 -0.96 -4.94 6.12
CA HIS A 27 -1.44 -4.55 7.45
C HIS A 27 -2.82 -3.88 7.28
N LEU A 28 -3.89 -4.69 7.29
CA LEU A 28 -5.26 -4.19 7.30
C LEU A 28 -5.59 -3.69 8.69
N ARG A 29 -5.89 -2.40 8.83
CA ARG A 29 -6.52 -1.90 10.05
C ARG A 29 -8.00 -1.71 9.81
N PHE A 30 -8.78 -2.40 10.63
CA PHE A 30 -10.21 -2.16 10.77
C PHE A 30 -10.38 -1.03 11.79
N SER A 31 -11.05 0.05 11.40
CA SER A 31 -11.60 1.02 12.35
C SER A 31 -13.11 0.85 12.38
N ASP A 32 -13.64 0.54 13.57
CA ASP A 32 -15.08 0.52 13.82
C ASP A 32 -15.52 1.93 14.23
N ASP A 33 -15.48 2.88 13.29
CA ASP A 33 -16.08 4.18 13.50
C ASP A 33 -17.60 4.07 13.37
N ALA A 34 -18.35 4.67 14.31
CA ALA A 34 -19.77 4.42 14.58
C ALA A 34 -20.78 4.73 13.44
N GLU A 35 -20.30 5.13 12.26
CA GLU A 35 -21.14 5.39 11.07
C GLU A 35 -20.86 4.42 9.90
N MET A 36 -19.61 3.97 9.66
CA MET A 36 -19.25 2.95 8.67
C MET A 36 -17.88 2.31 8.96
N PRO A 37 -17.71 0.98 8.83
CA PRO A 37 -16.43 0.34 9.03
C PRO A 37 -15.46 0.62 7.88
N CYS A 38 -14.18 0.85 8.19
CA CYS A 38 -13.14 1.13 7.19
C CYS A 38 -12.00 0.11 7.23
N ILE A 39 -11.40 -0.12 6.07
CA ILE A 39 -10.21 -0.97 5.93
C ILE A 39 -9.07 -0.10 5.41
N THR A 40 -8.00 -0.01 6.20
CA THR A 40 -6.77 0.68 5.82
C THR A 40 -5.78 -0.29 5.18
N ILE A 41 -5.38 -0.06 3.93
CA ILE A 41 -4.39 -0.89 3.21
C ILE A 41 -3.02 -0.22 3.30
N LEU A 42 -2.04 -0.93 3.88
CA LEU A 42 -0.69 -0.41 4.14
C LEU A 42 0.36 -0.75 3.07
N ILE A 43 0.14 -1.79 2.25
CA ILE A 43 1.09 -2.22 1.23
C ILE A 43 0.32 -2.66 -0.01
N TYR A 44 0.67 -2.08 -1.17
CA TYR A 44 0.28 -2.63 -2.46
C TYR A 44 1.33 -3.64 -2.93
N SER A 45 0.92 -4.88 -3.13
CA SER A 45 1.74 -5.92 -3.77
C SER A 45 0.94 -6.56 -4.89
N GLN A 46 1.46 -6.50 -6.12
CA GLN A 46 0.82 -7.14 -7.28
C GLN A 46 0.67 -8.65 -7.11
N ASP A 47 1.54 -9.29 -6.34
CA ASP A 47 1.49 -10.74 -6.08
C ASP A 47 0.25 -11.13 -5.26
N TYR A 48 -0.25 -10.22 -4.43
CA TYR A 48 -1.41 -10.46 -3.56
C TYR A 48 -2.67 -9.69 -4.01
N PHE A 49 -2.50 -8.53 -4.65
CA PHE A 49 -3.56 -7.60 -5.06
C PHE A 49 -3.33 -7.14 -6.50
N SER A 50 -3.37 -8.11 -7.43
CA SER A 50 -3.14 -7.88 -8.85
C SER A 50 -4.20 -6.96 -9.49
N ASP A 51 -5.41 -6.93 -8.94
CA ASP A 51 -6.49 -6.01 -9.34
C ASP A 51 -7.01 -5.22 -8.12
N PRO A 52 -6.39 -4.06 -7.83
CA PRO A 52 -6.78 -3.24 -6.69
C PRO A 52 -8.19 -2.66 -6.82
N LYS A 53 -8.68 -2.45 -8.05
CA LYS A 53 -10.02 -1.92 -8.26
C LYS A 53 -11.08 -2.96 -7.86
N SER A 54 -10.91 -4.21 -8.30
CA SER A 54 -11.82 -5.29 -7.91
C SER A 54 -11.85 -5.51 -6.40
N LEU A 55 -10.72 -5.32 -5.71
CA LEU A 55 -10.66 -5.37 -4.25
C LEU A 55 -11.54 -4.30 -3.61
N VAL A 56 -11.38 -3.04 -4.03
CA VAL A 56 -12.15 -1.92 -3.49
C VAL A 56 -13.65 -2.08 -3.79
N ASP A 57 -14.00 -2.48 -5.01
CA ASP A 57 -15.39 -2.76 -5.38
C ASP A 57 -16.01 -3.84 -4.49
N GLY A 58 -15.24 -4.87 -4.13
CA GLY A 58 -15.66 -5.91 -3.19
C GLY A 58 -15.89 -5.39 -1.77
N LEU A 59 -15.05 -4.47 -1.29
CA LEU A 59 -15.22 -3.82 0.02
C LEU A 59 -16.48 -2.97 0.06
N HIS A 60 -16.71 -2.16 -0.99
CA HIS A 60 -17.90 -1.34 -1.12
C HIS A 60 -19.19 -2.17 -1.13
N GLN A 61 -19.19 -3.32 -1.82
CA GLN A 61 -20.33 -4.25 -1.83
C GLN A 61 -20.70 -4.78 -0.45
N HIS A 62 -19.74 -4.84 0.47
CA HIS A 62 -19.95 -5.29 1.85
C HIS A 62 -20.13 -4.12 2.84
N GLY A 63 -20.27 -2.89 2.35
CA GLY A 63 -20.52 -1.70 3.18
C GLY A 63 -19.27 -1.13 3.86
N PHE A 64 -18.07 -1.52 3.42
CA PHE A 64 -16.81 -0.98 3.93
C PHE A 64 -16.30 0.16 3.05
N LYS A 65 -15.54 1.08 3.63
CA LYS A 65 -14.70 2.04 2.89
C LYS A 65 -13.26 1.51 2.77
N ALA A 66 -12.58 1.87 1.68
CA ALA A 66 -11.18 1.58 1.42
C ALA A 66 -10.32 2.84 1.59
N ILE A 67 -9.42 2.81 2.57
CA ILE A 67 -8.46 3.89 2.85
C ILE A 67 -7.05 3.34 2.60
N TRP A 68 -6.20 4.08 1.89
CA TRP A 68 -4.87 3.59 1.51
C TRP A 68 -3.74 4.43 2.09
N ILE A 69 -2.90 3.83 2.94
CA ILE A 69 -1.73 4.55 3.46
C ILE A 69 -0.68 4.68 2.37
N LEU A 70 -0.23 5.91 2.18
CA LEU A 70 0.84 6.24 1.27
C LEU A 70 2.10 6.62 2.04
N ASP A 71 3.11 5.75 2.00
CA ASP A 71 4.43 6.10 2.52
C ASP A 71 5.15 7.08 1.58
N PRO A 72 5.78 8.13 2.13
CA PRO A 72 6.53 9.08 1.33
C PRO A 72 7.86 8.50 0.83
N SER A 73 8.37 7.44 1.47
CA SER A 73 9.56 6.70 1.06
C SER A 73 9.22 5.61 0.03
N PHE A 74 10.15 5.34 -0.87
CA PHE A 74 10.04 4.21 -1.79
C PHE A 74 11.36 3.46 -1.91
N LYS A 75 11.28 2.18 -2.23
CA LYS A 75 12.41 1.25 -2.19
C LYS A 75 13.49 1.69 -3.20
N ARG A 76 14.74 1.59 -2.77
CA ARG A 76 15.92 1.81 -3.60
C ARG A 76 16.24 0.52 -4.34
N GLU A 77 15.51 0.28 -5.42
CA GLU A 77 15.65 -0.92 -6.25
C GLU A 77 15.38 -0.55 -7.71
N GLU A 78 16.25 -0.99 -8.63
CA GLU A 78 16.07 -0.77 -10.06
C GLU A 78 14.95 -1.67 -10.62
N GLY A 79 14.15 -1.14 -11.54
CA GLY A 79 13.06 -1.88 -12.20
C GLY A 79 11.66 -1.39 -11.83
N PRO A 80 11.32 -1.20 -10.54
CA PRO A 80 10.06 -0.56 -10.15
C PRO A 80 9.94 0.84 -10.75
N TYR A 81 8.79 1.11 -11.39
CA TYR A 81 8.51 2.37 -12.09
C TYR A 81 8.72 3.62 -11.21
N VAL A 82 8.36 3.55 -9.92
CA VAL A 82 8.52 4.68 -8.99
C VAL A 82 9.99 5.05 -8.81
N TYR A 83 10.87 4.06 -8.56
CA TYR A 83 12.29 4.30 -8.40
C TYR A 83 12.92 4.80 -9.70
N ASP A 84 12.67 4.12 -10.82
CA ASP A 84 13.21 4.49 -12.12
C ASP A 84 12.78 5.89 -12.57
N SER A 85 11.49 6.21 -12.41
CA SER A 85 10.96 7.54 -12.74
C SER A 85 11.50 8.63 -11.82
N GLY A 86 11.72 8.31 -10.54
CA GLY A 86 12.32 9.20 -9.56
C GLY A 86 13.78 9.52 -9.87
N CYS A 87 14.56 8.50 -10.24
CA CYS A 87 15.94 8.64 -10.70
C CYS A 87 16.02 9.50 -11.97
N LYS A 88 15.22 9.18 -13.00
CA LYS A 88 15.14 9.97 -14.26
C LYS A 88 14.75 11.42 -14.00
N SER A 89 13.93 11.65 -13.00
CA SER A 89 13.36 12.97 -12.69
C SER A 89 14.12 13.72 -11.58
N ASP A 90 15.29 13.27 -11.12
CA ASP A 90 16.08 13.90 -10.06
C ASP A 90 15.23 14.41 -8.87
N VAL A 91 14.29 13.58 -8.42
CA VAL A 91 13.32 13.98 -7.40
C VAL A 91 13.76 13.67 -5.98
N CYS A 92 14.73 12.78 -5.79
CA CYS A 92 15.12 12.29 -4.47
C CYS A 92 15.99 13.30 -3.70
N ILE A 93 15.95 13.18 -2.37
CA ILE A 93 16.91 13.82 -1.48
C ILE A 93 18.31 13.24 -1.74
N LYS A 94 19.31 14.12 -1.70
CA LYS A 94 20.71 13.77 -1.86
C LYS A 94 21.50 14.16 -0.61
N ALA A 95 22.53 13.39 -0.30
CA ALA A 95 23.52 13.73 0.72
C ALA A 95 24.44 14.87 0.24
N ALA A 96 25.31 15.35 1.12
CA ALA A 96 26.21 16.47 0.84
C ALA A 96 27.18 16.19 -0.32
N ASP A 97 27.54 14.93 -0.54
CA ASP A 97 28.40 14.46 -1.64
C ASP A 97 27.65 14.27 -2.97
N GLY A 98 26.34 14.53 -3.00
CA GLY A 98 25.50 14.39 -4.18
C GLY A 98 24.95 12.97 -4.41
N THR A 99 25.29 11.99 -3.58
CA THR A 99 24.69 10.65 -3.62
C THR A 99 23.26 10.66 -3.10
N LEU A 100 22.46 9.62 -3.42
CA LEU A 100 21.10 9.50 -2.88
C LEU A 100 21.15 9.38 -1.35
N PHE A 101 20.30 10.14 -0.66
CA PHE A 101 20.09 9.93 0.77
C PHE A 101 19.24 8.66 0.95
N VAL A 102 19.79 7.68 1.67
CA VAL A 102 19.18 6.36 1.89
C VAL A 102 18.78 6.25 3.36
N GLY A 103 17.55 5.82 3.60
CA GLY A 103 17.04 5.54 4.94
C GLY A 103 16.76 4.06 5.16
N GLU A 104 16.95 3.63 6.41
CA GLU A 104 16.60 2.30 6.92
C GLU A 104 15.19 2.32 7.52
N VAL A 105 14.23 2.80 6.73
CA VAL A 105 12.80 2.72 7.05
C VAL A 105 12.12 1.93 5.97
N TRP A 106 10.94 1.38 6.27
CA TRP A 106 10.19 0.64 5.28
C TRP A 106 9.90 1.54 4.05
N PRO A 107 10.08 1.03 2.82
CA PRO A 107 10.70 -0.25 2.46
C PRO A 107 12.24 -0.17 2.42
N ASP A 108 12.94 -0.82 3.35
CA ASP A 108 14.42 -0.75 3.49
C ASP A 108 15.14 -1.55 2.39
N PRO A 109 16.18 -1.00 1.72
CA PRO A 109 16.61 0.41 1.75
C PRO A 109 15.67 1.28 0.95
N CYS A 110 15.36 2.48 1.46
CA CYS A 110 14.49 3.44 0.78
C CYS A 110 15.18 4.77 0.47
N VAL A 111 14.58 5.51 -0.46
CA VAL A 111 14.90 6.90 -0.76
C VAL A 111 13.66 7.78 -0.60
N PHE A 112 13.89 9.09 -0.47
CA PHE A 112 12.83 10.05 -0.16
C PHE A 112 12.72 11.11 -1.25
N PRO A 113 11.51 11.46 -1.72
CA PRO A 113 11.28 12.63 -2.56
C PRO A 113 11.66 13.93 -1.82
N LYS A 114 12.28 14.85 -2.54
CA LYS A 114 12.58 16.22 -2.08
C LYS A 114 11.37 17.13 -2.28
N PHE A 115 10.35 16.99 -1.41
CA PHE A 115 9.10 17.74 -1.50
C PHE A 115 9.23 19.27 -1.42
N THR A 116 10.38 19.79 -0.99
CA THR A 116 10.67 21.23 -1.04
C THR A 116 10.76 21.81 -2.45
N ARG A 117 10.80 20.96 -3.49
CA ARG A 117 10.80 21.37 -4.91
C ARG A 117 9.42 21.17 -5.53
N SER A 118 8.84 22.22 -6.11
CA SER A 118 7.50 22.15 -6.75
C SER A 118 7.39 21.13 -7.88
N ARG A 119 8.50 20.85 -8.59
CA ARG A 119 8.60 19.77 -9.59
C ARG A 119 8.32 18.39 -8.99
N VAL A 120 8.84 18.14 -7.78
CA VAL A 120 8.70 16.86 -7.09
C VAL A 120 7.25 16.67 -6.67
N HIS A 121 6.59 17.73 -6.22
CA HIS A 121 5.16 17.71 -5.93
C HIS A 121 4.33 17.29 -7.15
N ARG A 122 4.58 17.88 -8.32
CA ARG A 122 3.87 17.51 -9.56
C ARG A 122 4.12 16.06 -9.98
N TRP A 123 5.36 15.59 -9.83
CA TRP A 123 5.70 14.18 -10.09
C TRP A 123 4.95 13.25 -9.14
N TRP A 124 4.93 13.55 -7.84
CA TRP A 124 4.24 12.76 -6.83
C TRP A 124 2.73 12.71 -7.05
N VAL A 125 2.09 13.86 -7.27
CA VAL A 125 0.66 13.96 -7.53
C VAL A 125 0.23 13.07 -8.70
N LYS A 126 1.04 12.98 -9.76
CA LYS A 126 0.75 12.09 -10.89
C LYS A 126 0.73 10.62 -10.47
N LEU A 127 1.69 10.17 -9.66
CA LEU A 127 1.73 8.80 -9.14
C LEU A 127 0.51 8.50 -8.26
N VAL A 128 0.17 9.45 -7.38
CA VAL A 128 -0.96 9.30 -6.45
C VAL A 128 -2.29 9.32 -7.20
N GLN A 129 -2.44 10.13 -8.25
CA GLN A 129 -3.64 10.16 -9.08
C GLN A 129 -3.93 8.81 -9.74
N ASP A 130 -2.91 8.15 -10.28
CA ASP A 130 -3.05 6.81 -10.87
C ASP A 130 -3.50 5.81 -9.80
N PHE A 131 -3.03 5.94 -8.56
CA PHE A 131 -3.41 5.09 -7.44
C PHE A 131 -4.85 5.34 -6.97
N ILE A 132 -5.26 6.61 -6.79
CA ILE A 132 -6.63 6.98 -6.41
C ILE A 132 -7.66 6.50 -7.43
N SER A 133 -7.29 6.43 -8.71
CA SER A 133 -8.19 6.01 -9.79
C SER A 133 -8.75 4.59 -9.64
N ASN A 134 -8.22 3.79 -8.69
CA ASN A 134 -8.73 2.46 -8.35
C ASN A 134 -10.01 2.48 -7.49
N GLY A 135 -10.52 3.65 -7.11
CA GLY A 135 -11.82 3.80 -6.45
C GLY A 135 -11.76 3.91 -4.93
N VAL A 136 -10.57 4.16 -4.36
CA VAL A 136 -10.41 4.38 -2.91
C VAL A 136 -11.22 5.59 -2.42
N ASP A 137 -11.63 5.51 -1.16
CA ASP A 137 -12.40 6.57 -0.52
C ASP A 137 -11.50 7.65 0.09
N ASP A 138 -10.29 7.29 0.57
CA ASP A 138 -9.34 8.22 1.18
C ASP A 138 -7.89 7.68 1.19
N LEU A 139 -6.92 8.51 1.60
CA LEU A 139 -5.49 8.18 1.78
C LEU A 139 -5.01 8.38 3.24
#